data_AF-A0A4U8YTJ6-F1
#
_entry.id   AF-A0A4U8YTJ6-F1
#
_cell.length_a   1.000
_cell.length_b   1.000
_cell.length_c   1.000
_cell.angle_alpha   90.00
_cell.angle_beta   90.00
_cell.angle_gamma   90.00
#
_symmetry.space_group_name_H-M   'P 1'
#
loop_
_entity.id
_entity.type
_entity.pdbx_description
1 polymer ?
#
loop_
_entity_poly.entity_id
_entity_poly.type
_entity_poly.pdbx_seq_one_letter_code
_entity_poly.pdbx_strand_id
1 'polypeptide(L)'
;MEYARTADELDALVEANPDRFPTEFIEEGSLADVLMKKHTYKELATLVQMPADPGQMKEWDLTEDQWTEQVTLAWLAFKHEHSL
;
A
#
# COMPACT_ATOMS: atom_id res chain seq x y z
N MET A 1 15.98 6.28 3.07
CA MET A 1 15.10 5.94 1.94
C MET A 1 13.78 6.61 2.24
N GLU A 2 13.19 7.31 1.28
CA GLU A 2 11.90 8.00 1.47
C GLU A 2 10.79 6.98 1.16
N TYR A 3 9.86 6.81 2.11
CA TYR A 3 8.75 5.87 2.00
C TYR A 3 7.43 6.64 1.96
N ALA A 4 6.48 6.17 1.15
CA ALA A 4 5.16 6.75 1.05
C ALA A 4 4.35 6.46 2.32
N ARG A 5 3.69 7.49 2.86
CA ARG A 5 2.72 7.38 3.96
C ARG A 5 1.28 7.50 3.48
N THR A 6 1.06 8.06 2.29
CA THR A 6 -0.25 8.22 1.66
C THR A 6 -0.21 7.83 0.18
N ALA A 7 -1.38 7.59 -0.40
CA ALA A 7 -1.54 7.40 -1.84
C ALA A 7 -0.89 8.51 -2.69
N ASP A 8 -1.16 9.77 -2.34
CA ASP A 8 -0.62 10.94 -3.08
C ASP A 8 0.91 11.01 -3.00
N GLU A 9 1.50 10.66 -1.85
CA GLU A 9 2.95 10.59 -1.71
C GLU A 9 3.56 9.47 -2.55
N LEU A 10 2.89 8.32 -2.64
CA LEU A 10 3.34 7.22 -3.49
C LEU A 10 3.34 7.63 -4.97
N ASP A 11 2.25 8.25 -5.44
CA ASP A 11 2.16 8.74 -6.82
C ASP A 11 3.28 9.75 -7.11
N ALA A 12 3.51 10.73 -6.21
CA ALA A 12 4.58 11.71 -6.36
C ALA A 12 5.97 11.07 -6.40
N LEU A 13 6.24 10.06 -5.56
CA LEU A 13 7.51 9.34 -5.53
C LEU A 13 7.73 8.52 -6.81
N VAL A 14 6.69 7.85 -7.32
CA VAL A 14 6.74 7.10 -8.59
C VAL A 14 7.00 8.04 -9.77
N GLU A 15 6.30 9.17 -9.84
CA GLU A 15 6.51 10.18 -10.89
C GLU A 15 7.92 10.79 -10.85
N ALA A 16 8.45 11.04 -9.64
CA ALA A 16 9.78 11.60 -9.46
C ALA A 16 10.92 10.59 -9.73
N ASN A 17 10.63 9.29 -9.73
CA ASN A 17 11.61 8.20 -9.86
C ASN A 17 11.14 7.14 -10.87
N PRO A 18 11.03 7.46 -12.17
CA PRO A 18 10.46 6.58 -13.19
C PRO A 18 11.26 5.29 -13.46
N ASP A 19 12.50 5.23 -13.00
CA ASP A 19 13.44 4.11 -13.13
C ASP A 19 13.44 3.16 -11.92
N ARG A 20 12.59 3.41 -10.91
CA ARG A 20 12.47 2.60 -9.70
C ARG A 20 11.13 1.88 -9.63
N PHE A 21 11.10 0.74 -8.95
CA PHE A 21 9.84 0.04 -8.75
C PHE A 21 8.99 0.75 -7.69
N PRO A 22 7.67 0.94 -7.92
CA PRO A 22 6.76 1.52 -6.94
C PRO A 22 6.82 0.87 -5.56
N THR A 23 7.11 -0.43 -5.52
CA THR A 23 7.23 -1.23 -4.31
C THR A 23 8.42 -0.88 -3.43
N GLU A 24 9.45 -0.25 -4.00
CA GLU A 24 10.59 0.27 -3.22
C GLU A 24 10.24 1.47 -2.35
N PHE A 25 9.09 2.13 -2.59
CA PHE A 25 8.59 3.24 -1.78
C PHE A 25 7.67 2.77 -0.65
N ILE A 26 7.44 1.47 -0.53
CA ILE A 26 6.69 0.88 0.60
C ILE A 26 7.67 0.53 1.71
N GLU A 27 7.37 0.98 2.93
CA GLU A 27 8.22 0.71 4.11
C GLU A 27 8.19 -0.78 4.45
N GLU A 28 9.37 -1.41 4.51
CA GLU A 28 9.49 -2.82 4.88
C GLU A 28 8.97 -3.07 6.30
N GLY A 29 8.17 -4.13 6.45
CA GLY A 29 7.55 -4.46 7.73
C GLY A 29 6.31 -3.64 8.06
N SER A 30 5.87 -2.72 7.20
CA SER A 30 4.54 -2.10 7.30
C SER A 30 3.42 -3.09 6.93
N LEU A 31 2.17 -2.74 7.27
CA LEU A 31 1.02 -3.53 6.86
C LEU A 31 0.93 -3.59 5.32
N ALA A 32 1.22 -2.49 4.63
CA ALA A 32 1.24 -2.46 3.16
C ALA A 32 2.22 -3.50 2.58
N ASP A 33 3.46 -3.54 3.07
CA ASP A 33 4.46 -4.54 2.66
C ASP A 33 3.98 -5.98 2.89
N VAL A 34 3.40 -6.25 4.05
CA VAL A 34 2.86 -7.59 4.37
C VAL A 34 1.69 -7.97 3.46
N LEU A 35 0.78 -7.03 3.19
CA LEU A 35 -0.36 -7.26 2.31
C LEU A 35 0.10 -7.54 0.88
N MET A 36 1.11 -6.82 0.41
CA MET A 36 1.68 -7.02 -0.93
C MET A 36 2.32 -8.39 -1.10
N LYS A 37 2.93 -8.93 -0.05
CA LYS A 37 3.53 -10.28 -0.06
C LYS A 37 2.49 -11.40 0.01
N LYS A 38 1.30 -11.13 0.58
CA LYS A 38 0.25 -12.13 0.86
C LYS A 38 -0.88 -12.16 -0.15
N HIS A 39 -1.10 -11.06 -0.87
CA HIS A 39 -2.27 -10.88 -1.71
C HIS A 39 -1.88 -10.55 -3.15
N THR A 40 -2.71 -11.00 -4.07
CA THR A 40 -2.67 -10.60 -5.47
C THR A 40 -3.27 -9.21 -5.67
N TYR A 41 -2.96 -8.58 -6.81
CA TYR A 41 -3.56 -7.30 -7.20
C TYR A 41 -5.10 -7.30 -7.10
N LYS A 42 -5.77 -8.38 -7.52
CA LYS A 42 -7.24 -8.48 -7.50
C LYS A 42 -7.79 -8.57 -6.07
N GLU A 43 -7.09 -9.25 -5.18
CA GLU A 43 -7.48 -9.34 -3.76
C GLU A 43 -7.29 -7.99 -3.07
N LEU A 44 -6.19 -7.30 -3.33
CA LEU A 44 -5.97 -5.94 -2.83
C LEU A 44 -7.02 -4.95 -3.35
N ALA A 45 -7.36 -5.01 -4.64
CA ALA A 45 -8.43 -4.19 -5.22
C ALA A 45 -9.80 -4.44 -4.57
N THR A 46 -10.01 -5.64 -4.04
CA THR A 46 -11.21 -6.00 -3.27
C THR A 46 -11.12 -5.45 -1.85
N LEU A 47 -9.97 -5.61 -1.18
CA LEU A 47 -9.73 -5.13 0.18
C LEU A 47 -9.90 -3.62 0.31
N VAL A 48 -9.49 -2.83 -0.69
CA VAL A 48 -9.71 -1.36 -0.73
C VAL A 48 -11.20 -0.98 -0.65
N GLN A 49 -12.10 -1.88 -1.06
CA GLN A 49 -13.55 -1.64 -1.05
C GLN A 49 -14.24 -2.22 0.19
N MET A 50 -13.50 -2.90 1.06
CA MET A 50 -14.03 -3.50 2.28
C MET A 50 -13.90 -2.55 3.46
N PRO A 51 -14.80 -2.64 4.45
CA PRO A 51 -14.62 -1.93 5.72
C PRO A 51 -13.33 -2.39 6.40
N ALA A 52 -12.71 -1.50 7.18
CA ALA A 52 -11.46 -1.80 7.86
C ALA A 52 -11.56 -3.01 8.77
N ASP A 53 -10.57 -3.90 8.67
CA ASP A 53 -10.51 -5.12 9.47
C ASP A 53 -10.14 -4.78 10.93
N PRO A 54 -11.05 -4.96 11.90
CA PRO A 54 -10.79 -4.61 13.30
C PRO A 54 -9.69 -5.45 13.95
N GLY A 55 -9.48 -6.68 13.46
CA GLY A 55 -8.40 -7.56 13.91
C GLY A 55 -7.04 -7.03 13.48
N GLN A 56 -6.90 -6.66 12.21
CA GLN A 56 -5.65 -6.06 11.71
C GLN A 56 -5.38 -4.69 12.31
N MET A 57 -6.39 -3.83 12.44
CA MET A 57 -6.24 -2.53 13.12
C MET A 57 -5.66 -2.70 14.53
N LYS A 58 -6.16 -3.69 15.29
CA LYS A 58 -5.65 -3.99 16.63
C LYS A 58 -4.25 -4.61 16.62
N GLU A 59 -3.98 -5.53 15.71
CA GLU A 59 -2.68 -6.21 15.60
C GLU A 59 -1.55 -5.22 15.26
N TRP A 60 -1.86 -4.25 14.39
CA TRP A 60 -0.90 -3.30 13.84
C TRP A 60 -0.94 -1.92 14.53
N ASP A 61 -1.79 -1.75 15.55
CA ASP A 61 -2.01 -0.49 16.28
C ASP A 61 -2.35 0.70 15.33
N LEU A 62 -3.32 0.48 14.44
CA LEU A 62 -3.75 1.44 13.43
C LEU A 62 -5.17 1.94 13.69
N THR A 63 -5.43 3.20 13.31
CA THR A 63 -6.79 3.70 13.12
C THR A 63 -7.40 3.16 11.82
N GLU A 64 -8.71 3.35 11.65
CA GLU A 64 -9.42 3.01 10.41
C GLU A 64 -8.83 3.72 9.18
N ASP A 65 -8.54 5.01 9.31
CA ASP A 65 -7.92 5.81 8.25
C ASP A 65 -6.51 5.28 7.90
N GLN A 66 -5.69 5.00 8.92
CA GLN A 66 -4.34 4.47 8.70
C GLN A 66 -4.36 3.08 8.06
N TRP A 67 -5.27 2.20 8.49
CA TRP A 67 -5.44 0.89 7.87
C TRP A 67 -5.87 1.02 6.41
N THR A 68 -6.81 1.92 6.13
CA THR A 68 -7.29 2.18 4.76
C THR A 68 -6.16 2.71 3.88
N GLU A 69 -5.33 3.61 4.38
CA GLU A 69 -4.13 4.08 3.68
C GLU A 69 -3.14 2.94 3.40
N GLN A 70 -2.87 2.06 4.36
CA GLN A 70 -1.96 0.93 4.17
C GLN A 70 -2.45 -0.04 3.08
N VAL A 71 -3.75 -0.35 3.06
CA VAL A 71 -4.36 -1.20 2.03
C VAL A 71 -4.33 -0.50 0.66
N THR A 72 -4.58 0.81 0.63
CA THR A 72 -4.54 1.62 -0.59
C THR A 72 -3.13 1.71 -1.17
N LEU A 73 -2.12 1.95 -0.33
CA LEU A 73 -0.71 1.94 -0.72
C LEU A 73 -0.29 0.61 -1.34
N ALA A 74 -0.62 -0.52 -0.69
CA ALA A 74 -0.33 -1.85 -1.21
C ALA A 74 -0.95 -2.08 -2.60
N TRP A 75 -2.21 -1.68 -2.79
CA TRP A 75 -2.90 -1.80 -4.05
C TRP A 75 -2.31 -0.88 -5.14
N LEU A 76 -2.04 0.39 -4.82
CA LEU A 76 -1.49 1.37 -5.75
C LEU A 76 -0.10 1.02 -6.24
N ALA A 77 0.78 0.54 -5.35
CA ALA A 77 2.11 0.11 -5.73
C ALA A 77 2.05 -1.00 -6.80
N PHE A 78 1.18 -2.00 -6.61
CA PHE A 78 0.94 -3.02 -7.64
C PHE A 78 0.29 -2.46 -8.91
N LYS A 79 -0.67 -1.54 -8.78
CA LYS A 79 -1.34 -0.93 -9.93
C LYS A 79 -0.33 -0.23 -10.85
N HIS A 80 0.61 0.51 -10.27
CA HIS A 80 1.68 1.17 -11.02
C HIS A 80 2.59 0.15 -11.69
N GLU A 81 3.00 -0.91 -11.01
CA GLU A 81 3.83 -1.98 -11.61
C GLU A 81 3.15 -2.68 -12.80
N HIS A 82 1.83 -2.86 -12.77
CA HIS A 82 1.08 -3.49 -13.86
C HIS A 82 0.69 -2.53 -14.98
N SER A 83 0.89 -1.22 -14.80
CA SER A 83 0.59 -0.18 -15.80
C SER A 83 1.81 0.25 -16.61
N LEU A 84 3.02 -0.18 -16.19
CA LEU A 84 4.30 -0.03 -16.91
C LEU A 84 4.49 -1.12 -17.97
#